data_AF-A0A5E4KJ96-F1
#
_entry.id   AF-A0A5E4KJ96-F1
#
_cell.length_a   1.000
_cell.length_b   1.000
_cell.length_c   1.000
_cell.angle_alpha   90.00
_cell.angle_beta   90.00
_cell.angle_gamma   90.00
#
_symmetry.space_group_name_H-M   'P 1'
#
loop_
_entity.id
_entity.type
_entity.pdbx_description
1 polymer ?
#
loop_
_entity_poly.entity_id
_entity_poly.type
_entity_poly.pdbx_seq_one_letter_code
_entity_poly.pdbx_strand_id
1 'polypeptide(L)'
;MRGYIYFGTVKIELLEKFMKEFFCEDEIFYIKETIDSYKLSPKLEISIKGRAFSNKGEVRWEEKEGAYNTLILTEDKLENIPAGISEVNDNWIVEHDMKFHLVPLQMGHISPNFKEYPNGAEYIRASIYKRNGISSFISPRRFEK
;
A
#
# COMPACT_ATOMS: atom_id res chain seq x y z
N MET A 1 2.09 -8.29 16.49
CA MET A 1 0.61 -8.44 16.52
C MET A 1 0.14 -9.24 15.32
N ARG A 2 -1.13 -9.63 15.21
CA ARG A 2 -1.65 -10.28 13.98
C ARG A 2 -1.80 -9.24 12.87
N GLY A 3 -1.49 -9.63 11.64
CA GLY A 3 -1.86 -8.88 10.43
C GLY A 3 -2.89 -9.64 9.59
N TYR A 4 -3.56 -8.91 8.72
CA TYR A 4 -4.49 -9.46 7.75
C TYR A 4 -4.00 -9.13 6.35
N ILE A 5 -3.93 -10.16 5.52
CA ILE A 5 -3.64 -10.05 4.09
C ILE A 5 -4.85 -10.58 3.36
N TYR A 6 -5.35 -9.81 2.40
CA TYR A 6 -6.43 -10.22 1.53
C TYR A 6 -5.95 -10.19 0.08
N PHE A 7 -6.34 -11.19 -0.70
CA PHE A 7 -5.97 -11.28 -2.10
C PHE A 7 -7.12 -11.82 -2.94
N GLY A 8 -7.20 -11.35 -4.18
CA GLY A 8 -8.11 -11.88 -5.18
C GLY A 8 -8.25 -10.96 -6.38
N THR A 9 -9.27 -11.21 -7.18
CA THR A 9 -9.51 -10.49 -8.44
C THR A 9 -10.88 -9.82 -8.37
N VAL A 10 -10.92 -8.52 -8.69
CA VAL A 10 -12.14 -7.70 -8.59
C VAL A 10 -12.34 -6.85 -9.83
N LYS A 11 -13.59 -6.48 -10.11
CA LYS A 11 -13.87 -5.47 -11.12
C LYS A 11 -13.50 -4.08 -10.62
N ILE A 12 -13.23 -3.17 -11.55
CA ILE A 12 -12.81 -1.80 -11.27
C ILE A 12 -13.82 -1.07 -10.36
N GLU A 13 -15.12 -1.23 -10.58
CA GLU A 13 -16.15 -0.51 -9.83
C GLU A 13 -16.17 -0.93 -8.34
N LEU A 14 -15.91 -2.22 -8.08
CA LEU A 14 -15.81 -2.74 -6.71
C LEU A 14 -14.51 -2.28 -6.05
N LEU A 15 -13.41 -2.23 -6.78
CA LEU A 15 -12.14 -1.72 -6.27
C LEU A 15 -12.26 -0.23 -5.94
N GLU A 16 -12.81 0.59 -6.83
CA GLU A 16 -13.03 2.03 -6.58
C GLU A 16 -13.91 2.27 -5.36
N LYS A 17 -15.01 1.51 -5.22
CA LYS A 17 -15.88 1.59 -4.05
C LYS A 17 -15.10 1.25 -2.77
N PHE A 18 -14.38 0.12 -2.79
CA PHE A 18 -13.56 -0.30 -1.65
C PHE A 18 -12.52 0.73 -1.27
N MET A 19 -11.78 1.29 -2.24
CA MET A 19 -10.73 2.28 -1.95
C MET A 19 -11.30 3.53 -1.28
N LYS A 20 -12.49 3.99 -1.71
CA LYS A 20 -13.19 5.12 -1.10
C LYS A 20 -13.59 4.82 0.35
N GLU A 21 -14.13 3.64 0.60
CA GLU A 21 -14.57 3.21 1.94
C GLU A 21 -13.39 2.92 2.87
N PHE A 22 -12.37 2.23 2.37
CA PHE A 22 -11.21 1.81 3.14
C PHE A 22 -10.38 3.02 3.58
N PHE A 23 -10.03 3.90 2.65
CA PHE A 23 -9.18 5.05 2.98
C PHE A 23 -9.95 6.22 3.59
N CYS A 24 -11.24 6.42 3.28
CA CYS A 24 -12.17 7.38 3.91
C CYS A 24 -11.51 8.65 4.47
N GLU A 25 -11.28 9.66 3.61
CA GLU A 25 -10.67 10.97 3.92
C GLU A 25 -9.25 10.98 4.52
N ASP A 26 -8.61 9.81 4.70
CA ASP A 26 -7.21 9.75 5.13
C ASP A 26 -6.27 10.50 4.15
N GLU A 27 -5.12 10.92 4.68
CA GLU A 27 -3.98 11.27 3.85
C GLU A 27 -3.47 9.99 3.14
N ILE A 28 -3.77 9.89 1.83
CA ILE A 28 -3.39 8.74 1.00
C ILE A 28 -2.13 9.09 0.21
N PHE A 29 -1.13 8.22 0.33
CA PHE A 29 0.03 8.23 -0.54
C PHE A 29 -0.16 7.24 -1.68
N TYR A 30 0.07 7.70 -2.89
CA TYR A 30 -0.26 6.97 -4.10
C TYR A 30 0.91 6.91 -5.08
N ILE A 31 1.11 5.73 -5.68
CA ILE A 31 2.10 5.48 -6.73
C ILE A 31 1.39 4.81 -7.91
N LYS A 32 1.34 5.48 -9.08
CA LYS A 32 0.93 4.87 -10.37
C LYS A 32 2.09 4.07 -10.94
N GLU A 33 1.83 2.97 -11.66
CA GLU A 33 2.66 2.30 -12.71
C GLU A 33 4.20 2.29 -12.57
N THR A 34 4.85 3.44 -12.50
CA THR A 34 6.29 3.67 -12.31
C THR A 34 6.53 4.55 -11.06
N ILE A 35 7.63 4.32 -10.34
CA ILE A 35 8.05 5.20 -9.21
C ILE A 35 8.59 6.54 -9.77
N ASP A 36 7.79 7.23 -10.58
CA ASP A 36 8.14 8.53 -11.16
C ASP A 36 7.67 9.66 -10.24
N SER A 37 6.71 9.38 -9.34
CA SER A 37 6.31 10.29 -8.27
C SER A 37 5.50 9.57 -7.19
N TYR A 38 5.64 10.02 -5.94
CA TYR A 38 4.65 9.80 -4.89
C TYR A 38 3.69 11.00 -4.91
N LYS A 39 2.40 10.75 -5.14
CA LYS A 39 1.39 11.81 -5.11
C LYS A 39 0.56 11.70 -3.85
N LEU A 40 0.45 12.81 -3.14
CA LEU A 40 -0.62 13.05 -2.17
C LEU A 40 -1.88 13.42 -2.95
N SER A 41 -2.93 12.60 -2.85
CA SER A 41 -4.20 12.92 -3.48
C SER A 41 -5.37 12.45 -2.64
N PRO A 42 -6.34 13.33 -2.33
CA PRO A 42 -7.60 12.92 -1.70
C PRO A 42 -8.52 12.18 -2.70
N LYS A 43 -8.25 12.26 -4.01
CA LYS A 43 -8.96 11.52 -5.06
C LYS A 43 -8.03 10.47 -5.66
N LEU A 44 -8.27 9.23 -5.29
CA LEU A 44 -7.61 8.09 -5.89
C LEU A 44 -8.22 7.79 -7.27
N GLU A 45 -7.40 7.81 -8.31
CA GLU A 45 -7.76 7.40 -9.67
C GLU A 45 -7.00 6.12 -10.00
N ILE A 46 -7.73 5.01 -10.14
CA ILE A 46 -7.15 3.68 -10.34
C ILE A 46 -6.65 3.56 -11.78
N SER A 47 -5.32 3.44 -11.94
CA SER A 47 -4.65 3.11 -13.21
C SER A 47 -4.52 1.59 -13.41
N ILE A 48 -3.96 1.15 -14.55
CA ILE A 48 -3.75 -0.28 -14.85
C ILE A 48 -2.92 -0.98 -13.76
N LYS A 49 -2.05 -0.25 -13.06
CA LYS A 49 -1.27 -0.76 -11.93
C LYS A 49 -0.99 0.36 -10.95
N GLY A 50 -0.94 0.02 -9.67
CA GLY A 50 -0.47 0.97 -8.67
C GLY A 50 -0.54 0.42 -7.25
N ARG A 51 -0.21 1.31 -6.32
CA ARG A 51 -0.39 1.11 -4.89
C ARG A 51 -0.84 2.38 -4.21
N ALA A 52 -1.63 2.21 -3.16
CA ALA A 52 -2.06 3.26 -2.27
C ALA A 52 -1.86 2.81 -0.83
N PHE A 53 -1.47 3.72 0.04
CA PHE A 53 -1.33 3.42 1.45
C PHE A 53 -1.67 4.60 2.34
N SER A 54 -2.12 4.29 3.54
CA SER A 54 -2.32 5.20 4.66
C SER A 54 -1.99 4.47 5.96
N ASN A 55 -2.26 5.10 7.10
CA ASN A 55 -2.18 4.44 8.41
C ASN A 55 -3.09 3.21 8.55
N LYS A 56 -4.16 3.10 7.74
CA LYS A 56 -5.10 1.96 7.78
C LYS A 56 -4.55 0.69 7.10
N GLY A 57 -3.68 0.86 6.12
CA GLY A 57 -3.28 -0.25 5.28
C GLY A 57 -2.59 0.15 3.98
N GLU A 58 -2.25 -0.87 3.21
CA GLU A 58 -1.79 -0.74 1.83
C GLU A 58 -2.70 -1.56 0.92
N VAL A 59 -3.05 -1.00 -0.23
CA VAL A 59 -3.72 -1.70 -1.31
C VAL A 59 -2.84 -1.62 -2.56
N ARG A 60 -2.61 -2.76 -3.20
CA ARG A 60 -1.88 -2.88 -4.47
C ARG A 60 -2.82 -3.49 -5.50
N TRP A 61 -2.77 -3.01 -6.73
CA TRP A 61 -3.56 -3.59 -7.82
C TRP A 61 -2.77 -3.64 -9.12
N GLU A 62 -3.18 -4.59 -9.97
CA GLU A 62 -2.71 -4.74 -11.34
C GLU A 62 -3.85 -5.30 -12.19
N GLU A 63 -4.13 -4.63 -13.30
CA GLU A 63 -5.14 -4.99 -14.28
C GLU A 63 -4.66 -6.19 -15.09
N LYS A 64 -5.56 -7.17 -15.23
CA LYS A 64 -5.38 -8.38 -15.98
C LYS A 64 -6.72 -8.76 -16.59
N GLU A 65 -6.79 -8.71 -17.93
CA GLU A 65 -7.94 -9.19 -18.70
C GLU A 65 -9.27 -8.50 -18.30
N GLY A 66 -9.23 -7.18 -18.03
CA GLY A 66 -10.43 -6.42 -17.67
C GLY A 66 -10.86 -6.53 -16.20
N ALA A 67 -10.04 -7.16 -15.35
CA ALA A 67 -10.21 -7.21 -13.90
C ALA A 67 -8.90 -6.88 -13.17
N TYR A 68 -8.96 -6.63 -11.87
CA TYR A 68 -7.83 -6.17 -11.07
C TYR A 68 -7.44 -7.21 -10.02
N ASN A 69 -6.24 -7.77 -10.16
CA ASN A 69 -5.61 -8.54 -9.10
C ASN A 69 -5.25 -7.57 -7.97
N THR A 70 -5.83 -7.77 -6.80
CA THR A 70 -5.77 -6.83 -5.68
C THR A 70 -5.20 -7.53 -4.45
N LEU A 71 -4.21 -6.88 -3.83
CA LEU A 71 -3.61 -7.29 -2.56
C LEU A 71 -3.87 -6.18 -1.53
N ILE A 72 -4.43 -6.54 -0.38
CA ILE A 72 -4.70 -5.63 0.73
C ILE A 72 -3.90 -6.09 1.95
N LEU A 73 -3.12 -5.18 2.55
CA LEU A 73 -2.36 -5.41 3.77
C LEU A 73 -2.85 -4.43 4.85
N THR A 74 -3.43 -4.96 5.92
CA THR A 74 -3.91 -4.15 7.05
C THR A 74 -3.70 -4.91 8.37
N GLU A 75 -3.68 -4.19 9.48
CA GLU A 75 -3.63 -4.73 10.83
C GLU A 75 -5.03 -4.97 11.39
N ASP A 76 -6.06 -4.38 10.77
CA ASP A 76 -7.45 -4.50 11.17
C ASP A 76 -8.18 -5.56 10.32
N LYS A 77 -9.04 -6.34 10.97
CA LYS A 77 -9.87 -7.30 10.25
C LYS A 77 -10.93 -6.54 9.46
N LEU A 78 -11.03 -6.82 8.16
CA LEU A 78 -12.04 -6.21 7.31
C LEU A 78 -13.36 -6.97 7.45
N GLU A 79 -14.44 -6.24 7.74
CA GLU A 79 -15.79 -6.79 7.77
C GLU A 79 -16.42 -6.83 6.37
N ASN A 80 -16.08 -5.86 5.52
CA ASN A 80 -16.65 -5.67 4.19
C ASN A 80 -15.59 -5.82 3.11
N ILE A 81 -15.28 -7.07 2.76
CA ILE A 81 -14.30 -7.39 1.71
C ILE A 81 -15.01 -7.43 0.35
N PRO A 82 -14.45 -6.83 -0.71
CA PRO A 82 -15.04 -6.89 -2.04
C PRO A 82 -15.23 -8.33 -2.53
N ALA A 83 -16.35 -8.60 -3.19
CA ALA A 83 -16.60 -9.90 -3.80
C ALA A 83 -15.48 -10.26 -4.79
N GLY A 84 -14.87 -11.43 -4.60
CA GLY A 84 -13.70 -11.88 -5.38
C GLY A 84 -12.36 -11.73 -4.65
N ILE A 85 -12.33 -11.11 -3.46
CA ILE A 85 -11.19 -11.07 -2.56
C ILE A 85 -11.45 -11.97 -1.35
N SER A 86 -10.41 -12.65 -0.87
CA SER A 86 -10.47 -13.52 0.30
C SER A 86 -9.26 -13.31 1.21
N GLU A 87 -9.42 -13.59 2.52
CA GLU A 87 -8.29 -13.56 3.47
C GLU A 87 -7.30 -14.68 3.14
N VAL A 88 -6.02 -14.32 3.04
CA VAL A 88 -4.91 -15.27 2.93
C VAL A 88 -4.58 -15.78 4.33
N ASN A 89 -5.24 -16.87 4.73
CA ASN A 89 -5.26 -17.35 6.11
C ASN A 89 -3.97 -18.14 6.47
N ASP A 90 -2.90 -17.41 6.77
CA ASP A 90 -1.55 -17.97 6.91
C ASP A 90 -0.80 -17.52 8.19
N ASN A 91 -1.52 -17.17 9.27
CA ASN A 91 -0.94 -16.77 10.57
C ASN A 91 0.11 -15.64 10.47
N TRP A 92 -0.25 -14.55 9.79
CA TRP A 92 0.64 -13.40 9.62
C TRP A 92 0.91 -12.66 10.94
N ILE A 93 2.19 -12.42 11.21
CA ILE A 93 2.66 -11.58 12.32
C ILE A 93 3.16 -10.26 11.73
N VAL A 94 2.77 -9.15 12.36
CA VAL A 94 3.16 -7.80 11.96
C VAL A 94 4.05 -7.14 13.02
N GLU A 95 5.17 -6.60 12.56
CA GLU A 95 5.94 -5.56 13.23
C GLU A 95 5.42 -4.21 12.73
N HIS A 96 4.60 -3.57 13.56
CA HIS A 96 3.77 -2.44 13.17
C HIS A 96 4.48 -1.09 13.33
N ASP A 97 4.20 -0.16 12.41
CA ASP A 97 4.59 1.26 12.48
C ASP A 97 6.09 1.51 12.73
N MET A 98 6.93 0.65 12.16
CA MET A 98 8.38 0.74 12.19
C MET A 98 8.85 1.99 11.43
N LYS A 99 9.81 2.73 11.99
CA LYS A 99 10.39 3.93 11.38
C LYS A 99 11.65 3.61 10.61
N PHE A 100 11.71 4.01 9.34
CA PHE A 100 12.87 3.84 8.48
C PHE A 100 13.37 5.19 7.97
N HIS A 101 14.68 5.35 7.88
CA HIS A 101 15.28 6.49 7.20
C HIS A 101 15.12 6.33 5.69
N LEU A 102 14.68 7.40 5.04
CA LEU A 102 14.68 7.50 3.59
C LEU A 102 16.10 7.78 3.11
N VAL A 103 16.49 7.15 2.01
CA VAL A 103 17.84 7.33 1.50
C VAL A 103 17.94 8.67 0.77
N PRO A 104 18.96 9.51 1.02
CA PRO A 104 19.14 10.75 0.29
C PRO A 104 19.25 10.52 -1.22
N LEU A 105 18.40 11.20 -1.99
CA LEU A 105 18.28 11.03 -3.45
C LEU A 105 19.52 11.49 -4.24
N GLN A 106 20.41 12.24 -3.59
CA GLN A 106 21.68 12.73 -4.15
C GLN A 106 22.83 11.69 -4.02
N MET A 107 22.59 10.55 -3.37
CA MET A 107 23.62 9.50 -3.24
C MET A 107 23.88 8.84 -4.59
N GLY A 108 25.13 8.85 -5.05
CA GLY A 108 25.50 8.45 -6.42
C GLY A 108 25.19 7.01 -6.85
N HIS A 109 24.72 6.14 -5.94
CA HIS A 109 24.29 4.77 -6.24
C HIS A 109 22.76 4.60 -6.29
N ILE A 110 21.99 5.69 -6.13
CA ILE A 110 20.53 5.70 -6.17
C ILE A 110 20.11 6.71 -7.23
N SER A 111 19.41 6.22 -8.26
CA SER A 111 18.90 7.04 -9.36
C SER A 111 17.39 6.83 -9.51
N PRO A 112 16.58 7.29 -8.54
CA PRO A 112 15.13 7.19 -8.62
C PRO A 112 14.62 8.17 -9.69
N ASN A 113 13.47 7.86 -10.30
CA ASN A 113 12.87 8.70 -11.33
C ASN A 113 12.19 9.97 -10.76
N PHE A 114 12.24 10.18 -9.45
CA PHE A 114 11.66 11.33 -8.75
C PHE A 114 12.75 12.17 -8.07
N LYS A 115 12.49 13.48 -7.94
CA LYS A 115 13.48 14.46 -7.45
C LYS A 115 13.42 14.72 -5.94
N GLU A 116 12.29 14.44 -5.32
CA GLU A 116 12.05 14.67 -3.89
C GLU A 116 11.05 13.65 -3.33
N TYR A 117 11.21 13.31 -2.04
CA TYR A 117 10.18 12.58 -1.32
C TYR A 117 9.00 13.51 -0.99
N PRO A 118 7.78 12.97 -0.79
CA PRO A 118 6.62 13.76 -0.39
C PRO A 118 6.92 14.67 0.79
N ASN A 119 6.52 15.94 0.68
CA ASN A 119 6.63 16.95 1.75
C ASN A 119 8.03 17.09 2.35
N GLY A 120 9.09 16.74 1.61
CA GLY A 120 10.47 16.78 2.12
C GLY A 120 10.73 15.77 3.24
N ALA A 121 10.05 14.63 3.22
CA ALA A 121 10.19 13.59 4.24
C ALA A 121 11.61 13.02 4.33
N GLU A 122 12.04 12.75 5.56
CA GLU A 122 13.31 12.10 5.90
C GLU A 122 13.10 10.65 6.35
N TYR A 123 11.84 10.31 6.69
CA TYR A 123 11.47 9.00 7.19
C TYR A 123 10.20 8.47 6.53
N ILE A 124 10.06 7.15 6.58
CA ILE A 124 8.82 6.47 6.27
C ILE A 124 8.45 5.51 7.39
N ARG A 125 7.18 5.51 7.75
CA ARG A 125 6.58 4.50 8.62
C ARG A 125 6.11 3.34 7.76
N ALA A 126 6.41 2.13 8.18
CA ALA A 126 5.94 0.93 7.50
C ALA A 126 5.72 -0.22 8.48
N SER A 127 4.83 -1.13 8.11
CA SER A 127 4.62 -2.39 8.80
C SER A 127 5.30 -3.52 8.05
N ILE A 128 5.96 -4.43 8.77
CA ILE A 128 6.58 -5.63 8.20
C ILE A 128 5.69 -6.83 8.50
N TYR A 129 5.17 -7.47 7.44
CA TYR A 129 4.39 -8.69 7.53
C TYR A 129 5.32 -9.89 7.39
N LYS A 130 5.29 -10.75 8.41
CA LYS A 130 6.10 -11.96 8.52
C LYS A 130 5.22 -13.20 8.52
N ARG A 131 5.68 -14.23 7.84
CA ARG A 131 5.13 -15.60 7.90
C ARG A 131 6.23 -16.52 8.38
N ASN A 132 5.98 -17.28 9.45
CA ASN A 132 6.96 -18.19 10.05
C ASN A 132 8.32 -17.53 10.33
N GLY A 133 8.29 -16.26 10.80
CA GLY A 133 9.50 -15.47 11.07
C GLY A 133 10.16 -14.82 9.85
N ILE A 134 9.71 -15.12 8.63
CA ILE A 134 10.28 -14.60 7.38
C ILE A 134 9.50 -13.35 6.96
N SER A 135 10.21 -12.22 6.78
CA SER A 135 9.63 -10.99 6.21
C SER A 135 9.22 -11.21 4.76
N SER A 136 7.93 -11.06 4.47
CA SER A 136 7.36 -11.24 3.12
C SER A 136 6.89 -9.94 2.50
N PHE A 137 6.33 -9.03 3.31
CA PHE A 137 5.90 -7.72 2.82
C PHE A 137 6.37 -6.60 3.73
N ILE A 138 6.80 -5.51 3.11
CA ILE A 138 6.97 -4.21 3.75
C ILE A 138 5.84 -3.35 3.20
N SER A 139 4.99 -2.85 4.10
CA SER A 139 3.78 -2.11 3.80
C SER A 139 3.92 -0.68 4.33
N PRO A 140 4.19 0.31 3.45
CA PRO A 140 4.25 1.71 3.85
C PRO A 140 2.96 2.20 4.51
N ARG A 141 3.07 3.21 5.38
CA ARG A 141 1.96 3.81 6.13
C ARG A 141 1.87 5.32 5.93
N ARG A 142 2.96 6.03 6.19
CA ARG A 142 3.06 7.48 6.03
C ARG A 142 4.49 7.95 5.90
N PHE A 143 4.66 9.10 5.27
CA PHE A 143 5.91 9.84 5.26
C PHE A 143 6.00 10.76 6.47
N GLU A 144 7.18 10.89 7.07
CA GLU A 144 7.45 11.77 8.21
C GLU A 144 8.72 12.58 7.95
N LYS A 145 8.76 13.80 8.46
CA LYS A 145 9.98 14.60 8.52
C LYS A 145 10.87 14.16 9.69
#